data_AF-A0A965I3U0-F1
#
_entry.id   AF-A0A965I3U0-F1
#
_cell.length_a   1.000
_cell.length_b   1.000
_cell.length_c   1.000
_cell.angle_alpha   90.00
_cell.angle_beta   90.00
_cell.angle_gamma   90.00
#
_symmetry.space_group_name_H-M   'P 1'
#
loop_
_entity.id
_entity.type
_entity.pdbx_description
1 polymer ?
#
loop_
_entity_poly.entity_id
_entity_poly.type
_entity_poly.pdbx_seq_one_letter_code
_entity_poly.pdbx_strand_id
1 'polypeptide(L)'
;QDPAGLKSSKSAAEALRKIAYTGSRFASRGDNSGTYKAEQRLWTASSIETKDRKDDWYLETGLGMGATLNFAVQSDAYTLSDRATWLAFKNKANHAIAYQGDPPMFNQYGVVPISKKHCPNVKTELAKIFVDWLLGIEGQAEIASFRRNGQQLFFPNAVR
;
A
#
# COMPACT_ATOMS: atom_id res chain seq x y z
N GLN A 1 9.64 11.52 -12.23
CA GLN A 1 11.12 11.61 -12.12
C GLN A 1 11.58 10.99 -10.81
N ASP A 2 12.87 10.68 -10.63
CA ASP A 2 13.41 10.09 -9.38
C ASP A 2 14.58 10.92 -8.81
N PRO A 3 14.36 12.18 -8.39
CA PRO A 3 15.42 13.05 -7.88
C PRO A 3 16.14 12.53 -6.63
N ALA A 4 15.46 11.74 -5.79
CA ALA A 4 16.06 11.14 -4.60
C ALA A 4 16.75 9.78 -4.86
N GLY A 5 16.68 9.25 -6.09
CA GLY A 5 17.36 8.00 -6.46
C GLY A 5 16.85 6.77 -5.70
N LEU A 6 15.53 6.60 -5.59
CA LEU A 6 14.89 5.50 -4.86
C LEU A 6 15.07 4.16 -5.57
N LYS A 7 15.21 4.15 -6.90
CA LYS A 7 15.32 2.91 -7.69
C LYS A 7 16.48 2.01 -7.26
N SER A 8 17.56 2.61 -6.73
CA SER A 8 18.75 1.88 -6.28
C SER A 8 18.70 1.47 -4.79
N SER A 9 17.61 1.79 -4.09
CA SER A 9 17.47 1.46 -2.67
C SER A 9 17.31 -0.05 -2.46
N LYS A 10 17.86 -0.56 -1.36
CA LYS A 10 17.78 -1.98 -0.98
C LYS A 10 16.57 -2.29 -0.12
N SER A 11 15.96 -1.29 0.50
CA SER A 11 14.74 -1.40 1.32
C SER A 11 13.87 -0.15 1.19
N ALA A 12 12.59 -0.27 1.57
CA ALA A 12 11.66 0.85 1.67
C ALA A 12 12.16 1.87 2.70
N ALA A 13 12.74 1.40 3.81
CA ALA A 13 13.36 2.26 4.80
C ALA A 13 14.52 3.10 4.22
N GLU A 14 15.34 2.52 3.36
CA GLU A 14 16.40 3.27 2.65
C GLU A 14 15.80 4.28 1.66
N ALA A 15 14.79 3.88 0.88
CA ALA A 15 14.12 4.78 -0.05
C ALA A 15 13.51 6.00 0.67
N LEU A 16 12.82 5.79 1.78
CA LEU A 16 12.24 6.86 2.60
C LEU A 16 13.32 7.77 3.21
N ARG A 17 14.43 7.20 3.70
CA ARG A 17 15.57 7.99 4.15
C ARG A 17 16.13 8.88 3.05
N LYS A 18 16.29 8.38 1.82
CA LYS A 18 16.77 9.20 0.69
C LYS A 18 15.84 10.38 0.38
N ILE A 19 14.52 10.17 0.44
CA ILE A 19 13.54 11.25 0.30
C ILE A 19 13.79 12.33 1.36
N ALA A 20 13.90 11.93 2.62
CA ALA A 20 14.14 12.84 3.73
C ALA A 20 15.48 13.58 3.63
N TYR A 21 16.57 12.88 3.28
CA TYR A 21 17.92 13.47 3.16
C TYR A 21 18.05 14.47 2.02
N THR A 22 17.33 14.26 0.92
CA THR A 22 17.33 15.19 -0.22
C THR A 22 16.32 16.31 -0.09
N GLY A 23 15.46 16.29 0.94
CA GLY A 23 14.34 17.23 1.07
C GLY A 23 13.32 17.08 -0.07
N SER A 24 13.25 15.91 -0.71
CA SER A 24 12.30 15.66 -1.78
C SER A 24 10.88 15.64 -1.22
N ARG A 25 9.95 16.33 -1.88
CA ARG A 25 8.55 16.38 -1.43
C ARG A 25 7.94 14.99 -1.36
N PHE A 26 7.18 14.74 -0.30
CA PHE A 26 6.43 13.52 -0.05
C PHE A 26 5.00 13.88 0.32
N ALA A 27 4.03 13.46 -0.48
CA ALA A 27 2.61 13.64 -0.23
C ALA A 27 2.09 12.46 0.61
N SER A 28 1.76 12.74 1.87
CA SER A 28 1.07 11.81 2.76
C SER A 28 -0.44 11.98 2.64
N ARG A 29 -1.18 10.88 2.82
CA ARG A 29 -2.64 10.96 2.92
C ARG A 29 -3.09 11.72 4.17
N GLY A 30 -2.40 11.56 5.30
CA GLY A 30 -2.74 12.26 6.55
C GLY A 30 -4.17 12.01 7.08
N ASP A 31 -4.83 10.93 6.66
CA ASP A 31 -6.30 10.76 6.81
C ASP A 31 -6.70 9.57 7.70
N ASN A 32 -5.76 9.04 8.50
CA ASN A 32 -5.97 7.88 9.38
C ASN A 32 -6.37 6.56 8.70
N SER A 33 -6.27 6.49 7.36
CA SER A 33 -6.52 5.28 6.58
C SER A 33 -5.48 4.17 6.82
N GLY A 34 -5.77 2.97 6.32
CA GLY A 34 -4.81 1.86 6.32
C GLY A 34 -3.50 2.20 5.61
N THR A 35 -3.56 2.91 4.47
CA THR A 35 -2.38 3.39 3.73
C THR A 35 -1.56 4.36 4.56
N TYR A 36 -2.20 5.33 5.21
CA TYR A 36 -1.51 6.27 6.10
C TYR A 36 -0.83 5.53 7.26
N LYS A 37 -1.52 4.58 7.91
CA LYS A 37 -0.90 3.76 8.97
C LYS A 37 0.28 2.93 8.46
N ALA A 38 0.22 2.40 7.23
CA ALA A 38 1.33 1.67 6.62
C ALA A 38 2.53 2.59 6.35
N GLU A 39 2.27 3.77 5.79
CA GLU A 39 3.26 4.82 5.57
C GLU A 39 3.98 5.19 6.89
N GLN A 40 3.22 5.47 7.96
CA GLN A 40 3.80 5.80 9.26
C GLN A 40 4.68 4.67 9.82
N ARG A 41 4.28 3.41 9.67
CA ARG A 41 5.13 2.26 10.06
C ARG A 41 6.45 2.25 9.29
N LEU A 42 6.43 2.55 8.00
CA LEU A 42 7.64 2.60 7.17
C LEU A 42 8.54 3.78 7.57
N TRP A 43 7.96 4.95 7.86
CA TRP A 43 8.72 6.10 8.39
C TRP A 43 9.39 5.78 9.73
N THR A 44 8.65 5.17 10.67
CA THR A 44 9.23 4.71 11.94
C THR A 44 10.35 3.70 11.72
N ALA A 45 10.18 2.71 10.84
CA ALA A 45 11.22 1.74 10.50
C ALA A 45 12.44 2.37 9.79
N SER A 46 12.27 3.54 9.19
CA SER A 46 13.34 4.33 8.59
C SER A 46 14.09 5.22 9.58
N SER A 47 13.62 5.29 10.83
CA SER A 47 14.09 6.19 11.90
C SER A 47 13.98 7.67 11.54
N ILE A 48 12.97 8.03 10.75
CA ILE A 48 12.63 9.41 10.40
C ILE A 48 11.30 9.78 11.06
N GLU A 49 11.30 10.87 11.82
CA GLU A 49 10.09 11.44 12.41
C GLU A 49 9.48 12.48 11.45
N THR A 50 8.23 12.26 11.07
CA THR A 50 7.51 13.13 10.11
C THR A 50 6.67 14.21 10.78
N LYS A 51 6.36 14.06 12.09
CA LYS A 51 5.47 14.99 12.82
C LYS A 51 6.01 16.42 12.88
N ASP A 52 7.33 16.58 12.98
CA ASP A 52 7.99 17.89 13.05
C ASP A 52 8.42 18.41 11.67
N ARG A 53 8.05 17.70 10.59
CA ARG A 53 8.48 17.97 9.21
C ARG A 53 7.33 18.40 8.29
N LYS A 54 6.16 18.68 8.87
CA LYS A 54 4.88 18.93 8.15
C LYS A 54 4.91 20.12 7.17
N ASP A 55 5.91 21.00 7.27
CA ASP A 55 6.01 22.23 6.47
C ASP A 55 7.26 22.33 5.59
N ASP A 56 8.08 21.27 5.49
CA ASP A 56 9.34 21.31 4.74
C ASP A 56 9.25 20.43 3.47
N TRP A 57 9.28 19.11 3.65
CA TRP A 57 9.21 18.14 2.56
C TRP A 57 8.08 17.11 2.73
N TYR A 58 7.49 16.99 3.92
CA TYR A 58 6.44 16.02 4.21
C TYR A 58 5.07 16.71 4.27
N LEU A 59 4.22 16.45 3.27
CA LEU A 59 3.00 17.21 2.99
C LEU A 59 1.77 16.34 3.28
N GLU A 60 1.06 16.61 4.38
CA GLU A 60 -0.19 15.91 4.70
C GLU A 60 -1.36 16.51 3.90
N THR A 61 -1.96 15.71 3.03
CA THR A 61 -3.08 16.16 2.20
C THR A 61 -4.42 16.13 2.94
N GLY A 62 -4.62 15.20 3.88
CA GLY A 62 -5.91 14.95 4.54
C GLY A 62 -6.96 14.32 3.62
N LEU A 63 -6.56 13.76 2.48
CA LEU A 63 -7.45 13.35 1.40
C LEU A 63 -7.38 11.85 1.09
N GLY A 64 -8.38 11.39 0.34
CA GLY A 64 -8.40 10.05 -0.25
C GLY A 64 -7.27 9.83 -1.26
N MET A 65 -6.88 8.57 -1.47
CA MET A 65 -5.70 8.20 -2.29
C MET A 65 -5.70 8.81 -3.70
N GLY A 66 -6.84 8.89 -4.39
CA GLY A 66 -6.92 9.48 -5.72
C GLY A 66 -6.61 10.99 -5.75
N ALA A 67 -7.04 11.72 -4.72
CA ALA A 67 -6.73 13.14 -4.58
C ALA A 67 -5.28 13.37 -4.14
N THR A 68 -4.76 12.55 -3.22
CA THR A 68 -3.34 12.57 -2.84
C THR A 68 -2.43 12.25 -4.03
N LEU A 69 -2.80 11.33 -4.92
CA LEU A 69 -2.06 11.06 -6.16
C LEU A 69 -2.06 12.25 -7.11
N ASN A 70 -3.21 12.92 -7.30
CA ASN A 70 -3.26 14.14 -8.10
C ASN A 70 -2.39 15.25 -7.50
N PHE A 71 -2.43 15.44 -6.19
CA PHE A 71 -1.56 16.38 -5.50
C PHE A 71 -0.08 16.04 -5.69
N ALA A 72 0.30 14.76 -5.54
CA ALA A 72 1.68 14.30 -5.75
C ALA A 72 2.17 14.57 -7.18
N VAL A 73 1.30 14.38 -8.17
CA VAL A 73 1.59 14.71 -9.58
C VAL A 73 1.76 16.21 -9.79
N GLN A 74 0.88 17.05 -9.23
CA GLN A 74 0.93 18.50 -9.39
C GLN A 74 2.13 19.15 -8.65
N SER A 75 2.56 18.55 -7.54
CA SER A 75 3.62 19.10 -6.69
C SER A 75 4.99 18.45 -6.91
N ASP A 76 5.09 17.55 -7.90
CA ASP A 76 6.26 16.70 -8.16
C ASP A 76 6.77 15.98 -6.90
N ALA A 77 5.83 15.45 -6.11
CA ALA A 77 6.11 14.73 -4.87
C ALA A 77 6.09 13.21 -5.05
N TYR A 78 6.83 12.52 -4.18
CA TYR A 78 6.68 11.09 -3.93
C TYR A 78 5.41 10.82 -3.11
N THR A 79 4.85 9.63 -3.19
CA THR A 79 3.75 9.20 -2.31
C THR A 79 3.71 7.68 -2.21
N LEU A 80 3.19 7.16 -1.09
CA LEU A 80 2.91 5.74 -0.94
C LEU A 80 1.49 5.44 -1.46
N SER A 81 1.37 4.47 -2.36
CA SER A 81 0.07 4.02 -2.87
C SER A 81 0.05 2.51 -3.03
N ASP A 82 -1.13 1.91 -2.91
CA ASP A 82 -1.32 0.51 -3.29
C ASP A 82 -1.28 0.36 -4.83
N ARG A 83 -0.86 -0.81 -5.29
CA ARG A 83 -0.65 -1.08 -6.72
C ARG A 83 -1.95 -0.95 -7.53
N ALA A 84 -3.07 -1.43 -6.98
CA ALA A 84 -4.34 -1.43 -7.70
C ALA A 84 -4.82 0.02 -7.96
N THR A 85 -4.71 0.89 -6.96
CA THR A 85 -5.03 2.31 -7.09
C THR A 85 -4.12 3.00 -8.10
N TRP A 86 -2.79 2.78 -8.04
CA TRP A 86 -1.86 3.32 -9.03
C TRP A 86 -2.19 2.89 -10.46
N LEU A 87 -2.54 1.62 -10.66
CA LEU A 87 -2.88 1.10 -12.00
C LEU A 87 -4.20 1.65 -12.53
N ALA A 88 -5.18 1.88 -11.65
CA ALA A 88 -6.44 2.51 -11.99
C ALA A 88 -6.33 4.02 -12.24
N PHE A 89 -5.37 4.69 -11.60
CA PHE A 89 -5.19 6.14 -11.66
C PHE A 89 -4.73 6.60 -13.04
N LYS A 90 -5.50 7.46 -13.70
CA LYS A 90 -5.22 7.85 -15.10
C LYS A 90 -4.23 9.02 -15.22
N ASN A 91 -4.26 9.96 -14.29
CA ASN A 91 -3.50 11.21 -14.37
C ASN A 91 -2.04 11.05 -13.90
N LYS A 92 -1.23 10.22 -14.57
CA LYS A 92 0.12 9.90 -14.11
C LYS A 92 1.19 10.94 -14.48
N ALA A 93 0.95 11.77 -15.50
CA ALA A 93 1.96 12.66 -16.09
C ALA A 93 3.32 11.95 -16.25
N ASN A 94 4.38 12.48 -15.63
CA ASN A 94 5.74 11.92 -15.64
C ASN A 94 6.07 11.07 -14.40
N HIS A 95 5.07 10.73 -13.58
CA HIS A 95 5.24 9.88 -12.40
C HIS A 95 5.23 8.41 -12.79
N ALA A 96 6.07 7.66 -12.09
CA ALA A 96 6.21 6.22 -12.24
C ALA A 96 6.43 5.58 -10.87
N ILE A 97 6.35 4.26 -10.81
CA ILE A 97 6.73 3.52 -9.60
C ILE A 97 8.24 3.71 -9.40
N ALA A 98 8.61 4.43 -8.33
CA ALA A 98 10.01 4.71 -8.00
C ALA A 98 10.66 3.58 -7.19
N TYR A 99 9.86 2.88 -6.36
CA TYR A 99 10.31 1.76 -5.53
C TYR A 99 9.16 0.78 -5.27
N GLN A 100 9.45 -0.53 -5.22
CA GLN A 100 8.47 -1.59 -4.98
C GLN A 100 9.15 -2.89 -4.56
N GLY A 101 8.39 -3.80 -3.93
CA GLY A 101 8.79 -5.20 -3.74
C GLY A 101 9.43 -5.53 -2.38
N ASP A 102 9.61 -4.56 -1.50
CA ASP A 102 10.14 -4.79 -0.15
C ASP A 102 9.09 -5.49 0.74
N PRO A 103 9.41 -6.58 1.46
CA PRO A 103 8.45 -7.32 2.28
C PRO A 103 7.65 -6.47 3.29
N PRO A 104 8.21 -5.44 3.96
CA PRO A 104 7.43 -4.53 4.81
C PRO A 104 6.33 -3.74 4.09
N MET A 105 6.37 -3.66 2.76
CA MET A 105 5.32 -3.04 1.94
C MET A 105 4.18 -4.00 1.59
N PHE A 106 4.26 -5.27 1.99
CA PHE A 106 3.21 -6.25 1.70
C PHE A 106 1.94 -5.93 2.49
N ASN A 107 0.85 -5.76 1.75
CA ASN A 107 -0.48 -5.55 2.32
C ASN A 107 -1.19 -6.90 2.46
N GLN A 108 -0.97 -7.58 3.59
CA GLN A 108 -1.56 -8.90 3.85
C GLN A 108 -3.07 -8.81 4.04
N TYR A 109 -3.80 -9.65 3.30
CA TYR A 109 -5.23 -9.87 3.52
C TYR A 109 -5.46 -11.08 4.42
N GLY A 110 -6.46 -11.00 5.29
CA GLY A 110 -6.89 -12.08 6.17
C GLY A 110 -8.40 -12.26 6.11
N VAL A 111 -8.86 -13.50 6.30
CA VAL A 111 -10.26 -13.85 6.44
C VAL A 111 -10.52 -14.33 7.87
N VAL A 112 -11.55 -13.79 8.52
CA VAL A 112 -11.86 -14.08 9.92
C VAL A 112 -13.32 -14.52 10.04
N PRO A 113 -13.61 -15.83 10.18
CA PRO A 113 -14.96 -16.31 10.45
C PRO A 113 -15.50 -15.75 11.76
N ILE A 114 -16.77 -15.34 11.76
CA ILE A 114 -17.41 -14.81 12.96
C ILE A 114 -17.74 -15.93 13.94
N SER A 115 -17.43 -15.72 15.21
CA SER A 115 -17.62 -16.68 16.29
C SER A 115 -19.09 -16.97 16.57
N LYS A 116 -19.54 -18.22 16.38
CA LYS A 116 -20.91 -18.67 16.72
C LYS A 116 -21.27 -18.46 18.20
N LYS A 117 -20.29 -18.55 19.10
CA LYS A 117 -20.48 -18.25 20.55
C LYS A 117 -20.99 -16.83 20.80
N HIS A 118 -20.55 -15.86 19.99
CA HIS A 118 -20.89 -14.45 20.14
C HIS A 118 -22.02 -14.04 19.20
N CYS A 119 -22.13 -14.71 18.05
CA CYS A 119 -23.19 -14.49 17.06
C CYS A 119 -23.88 -15.83 16.75
N PRO A 120 -24.89 -16.27 17.53
CA PRO A 120 -25.50 -17.59 17.40
C PRO A 120 -26.10 -17.89 16.02
N ASN A 121 -26.57 -16.85 15.31
CA ASN A 121 -27.21 -16.95 14.01
C ASN A 121 -26.22 -16.93 12.83
N VAL A 122 -24.92 -16.83 13.08
CA VAL A 122 -23.90 -16.84 12.03
C VAL A 122 -23.95 -18.14 11.23
N LYS A 123 -23.75 -18.04 9.92
CA LYS A 123 -23.68 -19.19 9.01
C LYS A 123 -22.28 -19.80 9.02
N THR A 124 -21.89 -20.42 10.14
CA THR A 124 -20.54 -20.99 10.33
C THR A 124 -20.13 -21.93 9.20
N GLU A 125 -21.03 -22.82 8.79
CA GLU A 125 -20.72 -23.78 7.72
C GLU A 125 -20.47 -23.10 6.36
N LEU A 126 -21.26 -22.07 6.01
CA LEU A 126 -21.03 -21.32 4.77
C LEU A 126 -19.72 -20.52 4.83
N ALA A 127 -19.41 -19.92 5.98
CA ALA A 127 -18.13 -19.24 6.18
C ALA A 127 -16.95 -20.21 6.06
N LYS A 128 -17.08 -21.43 6.59
CA LYS A 128 -16.08 -22.49 6.46
C LYS A 128 -15.87 -22.89 5.00
N ILE A 129 -16.94 -23.10 4.24
CA ILE A 129 -16.85 -23.41 2.80
C ILE A 129 -16.07 -22.31 2.06
N PHE A 130 -16.40 -21.04 2.32
CA PHE A 130 -15.69 -19.92 1.69
C PHE A 130 -14.21 -19.86 2.08
N VAL A 131 -13.88 -20.01 3.37
CA VAL A 131 -12.48 -20.04 3.83
C VAL A 131 -11.73 -21.22 3.23
N ASP A 132 -12.36 -22.38 3.16
CA ASP A 132 -11.75 -23.58 2.60
C ASP A 132 -11.46 -23.44 1.11
N TRP A 133 -12.39 -22.86 0.35
CA TRP A 133 -12.15 -22.53 -1.06
C TRP A 133 -11.06 -21.47 -1.21
N LEU A 134 -11.14 -20.37 -0.45
CA LEU A 134 -10.22 -19.23 -0.53
C LEU A 134 -8.77 -19.65 -0.28
N LEU A 135 -8.54 -20.54 0.70
CA LEU A 135 -7.22 -21.06 1.04
C LEU A 135 -6.81 -22.28 0.21
N GLY A 136 -7.74 -22.89 -0.54
CA GLY A 136 -7.50 -24.05 -1.39
C GLY A 136 -6.82 -23.70 -2.72
N ILE A 137 -6.44 -24.74 -3.46
CA ILE A 137 -5.73 -24.63 -4.76
C ILE A 137 -6.50 -23.75 -5.74
N GLU A 138 -7.82 -23.94 -5.84
CA GLU A 138 -8.70 -23.17 -6.74
C GLU A 138 -8.73 -21.69 -6.37
N GLY A 139 -9.04 -21.35 -5.12
CA GLY A 139 -9.11 -19.96 -4.67
C GLY A 139 -7.76 -19.25 -4.80
N GLN A 140 -6.65 -19.91 -4.45
CA GLN A 140 -5.32 -19.34 -4.64
C GLN A 140 -4.97 -19.16 -6.13
N ALA A 141 -5.38 -20.08 -7.01
CA ALA A 141 -5.19 -19.95 -8.46
C ALA A 141 -5.98 -18.76 -9.04
N GLU A 142 -7.23 -18.56 -8.62
CA GLU A 142 -8.04 -17.40 -9.01
C GLU A 142 -7.43 -16.08 -8.54
N ILE A 143 -6.89 -16.04 -7.32
CA ILE A 143 -6.16 -14.86 -6.81
C ILE A 143 -4.92 -14.59 -7.67
N ALA A 144 -4.16 -15.64 -8.04
CA ALA A 144 -2.97 -15.50 -8.87
C ALA A 144 -3.28 -15.05 -10.31
N SER A 145 -4.44 -15.46 -10.83
CA SER A 145 -4.85 -15.18 -12.21
C SER A 145 -5.45 -13.79 -12.38
N PHE A 146 -5.92 -13.16 -11.29
CA PHE A 146 -6.59 -11.87 -11.33
C PHE A 146 -5.69 -10.73 -11.84
N ARG A 147 -6.15 -10.08 -12.92
CA ARG A 147 -5.41 -9.02 -13.62
C ARG A 147 -6.22 -7.76 -13.80
N ARG A 148 -5.52 -6.62 -13.83
CA ARG A 148 -6.05 -5.34 -14.31
C ARG A 148 -5.03 -4.70 -15.23
N ASN A 149 -5.48 -4.29 -16.43
CA ASN A 149 -4.60 -3.76 -17.48
C ASN A 149 -3.39 -4.67 -17.77
N GLY A 150 -3.62 -5.99 -17.80
CA GLY A 150 -2.58 -7.01 -18.04
C GLY A 150 -1.69 -7.35 -16.83
N GLN A 151 -1.72 -6.56 -15.76
CA GLN A 151 -0.87 -6.77 -14.59
C GLN A 151 -1.58 -7.58 -13.51
N GLN A 152 -0.86 -8.55 -12.93
CA GLN A 152 -1.31 -9.29 -11.75
C GLN A 152 -1.38 -8.35 -10.54
N LEU A 153 -2.50 -8.37 -9.82
CA LEU A 153 -2.72 -7.46 -8.69
C LEU A 153 -2.44 -8.11 -7.33
N PHE A 154 -2.73 -9.40 -7.19
CA PHE A 154 -2.62 -10.11 -5.93
C PHE A 154 -1.69 -11.32 -6.07
N PHE A 155 -0.97 -11.60 -4.99
CA PHE A 155 0.01 -12.67 -4.92
C PHE A 155 -0.43 -13.62 -3.79
N PRO A 156 -1.00 -14.79 -4.12
CA PRO A 156 -1.49 -15.73 -3.11
C PRO A 156 -0.34 -16.24 -2.24
N ASN A 157 -0.61 -16.44 -0.95
CA ASN A 157 0.37 -16.95 0.01
C ASN A 157 -0.25 -17.86 1.09
N ALA A 158 -1.43 -18.41 0.85
CA ALA A 158 -1.97 -19.42 1.75
C ALA A 158 -1.08 -20.66 1.72
N VAL A 159 -0.68 -21.13 2.90
CA VAL A 159 0.02 -22.40 3.08
C VAL A 159 -1.04 -23.41 3.48
N ARG A 160 -1.36 -24.34 2.58
CA ARG A 160 -2.14 -25.54 2.89
C ARG A 160 -1.35 -26.77 2.53
#